data_AF-A0A969EPV2-F1
#
_entry.id   AF-A0A969EPV2-F1
#
_cell.length_a   1.000
_cell.length_b   1.000
_cell.length_c   1.000
_cell.angle_alpha   90.00
_cell.angle_beta   90.00
_cell.angle_gamma   90.00
#
_symmetry.space_group_name_H-M   'P 1'
#
loop_
_entity.id
_entity.type
_entity.pdbx_description
1 polymer ?
#
loop_
_entity_poly.entity_id
_entity_poly.type
_entity_poly.pdbx_seq_one_letter_code
_entity_poly.pdbx_strand_id
1 'polypeptide(L)'
;MRKAQRLRAFLLEKPVLLSFVLAVFAVLLVYSDVLWRWNGLLYDWNLRYWWRSPPEDVVIVAIDEYSLDQIGRWPWPRQTHAAVVDRLTTVGAKAIALDIILPNRAQLIPVLMNAWHKLFKTVDELFCRYCLSNATLTVR
;
A
#
# COMPACT_ATOMS: atom_id res chain seq x y z
N MET A 1 -6.34 -30.20 45.92
CA MET A 1 -5.02 -29.91 45.29
C MET A 1 -4.64 -30.81 44.09
N ARG A 2 -5.53 -31.64 43.50
CA ARG A 2 -5.22 -32.51 42.32
C ARG A 2 -5.67 -31.97 40.94
N LYS A 3 -6.41 -30.86 40.86
CA LYS A 3 -6.94 -30.30 39.58
C LYS A 3 -5.86 -29.59 38.74
N ALA A 4 -4.86 -28.99 39.37
CA ALA A 4 -3.79 -28.26 38.69
C ALA A 4 -2.77 -29.18 37.97
N GLN A 5 -2.71 -30.47 38.32
CA GLN A 5 -1.81 -31.44 37.68
C GLN A 5 -2.40 -32.08 36.41
N ARG A 6 -3.72 -32.12 36.23
CA ARG A 6 -4.37 -32.74 35.06
C ARG A 6 -4.47 -31.84 33.82
N LEU A 7 -4.50 -30.51 33.99
CA LEU A 7 -4.57 -29.55 32.87
C LEU A 7 -3.20 -29.30 32.19
N ARG A 8 -2.10 -29.51 32.91
CA ARG A 8 -0.73 -29.26 32.43
C ARG A 8 -0.15 -30.40 31.57
N ALA A 9 -0.58 -31.64 31.80
CA ALA A 9 -0.11 -32.80 31.04
C ALA A 9 -0.85 -33.01 29.71
N PHE A 10 -2.04 -32.43 29.54
CA PHE A 10 -2.93 -32.74 28.41
C PHE A 10 -2.72 -31.85 27.17
N LEU A 11 -2.11 -30.66 27.32
CA LEU A 11 -1.99 -29.70 26.20
C LEU A 11 -0.60 -29.69 25.53
N LEU A 12 0.44 -30.33 26.09
CA LEU A 12 1.80 -29.77 25.96
C LEU A 12 2.95 -30.63 25.43
N GLU A 13 2.76 -31.86 24.92
CA GLU A 13 3.96 -32.64 24.50
C GLU A 13 4.18 -32.76 23.00
N LYS A 14 3.15 -32.58 22.17
CA LYS A 14 3.29 -32.65 20.69
C LYS A 14 2.58 -31.53 19.91
N PRO A 15 1.36 -31.06 20.25
CA PRO A 15 0.69 -30.06 19.44
C PRO A 15 1.20 -28.63 19.68
N VAL A 16 1.67 -28.30 20.89
CA VAL A 16 2.23 -26.96 21.19
C VAL A 16 3.58 -26.75 20.52
N LEU A 17 4.44 -27.76 20.52
CA LEU A 17 5.70 -27.72 19.77
C LEU A 17 5.46 -27.62 18.27
N LEU A 18 4.53 -28.40 17.72
CA LEU A 18 4.13 -28.29 16.32
C LEU A 18 3.62 -26.89 15.98
N SER A 19 2.74 -26.33 16.82
CA SER A 19 2.23 -24.97 16.64
C SER A 19 3.34 -23.93 16.69
N PHE A 20 4.31 -24.09 17.59
CA PHE A 20 5.46 -23.18 17.69
C PHE A 20 6.37 -23.27 16.47
N VAL A 21 6.68 -24.48 16.01
CA VAL A 21 7.49 -24.72 14.80
C VAL A 21 6.80 -24.15 13.57
N LEU A 22 5.49 -24.39 13.40
CA LEU A 22 4.72 -23.83 12.30
C LEU A 22 4.67 -22.30 12.34
N ALA A 23 4.53 -21.70 13.53
CA ALA A 23 4.55 -20.26 13.69
C ALA A 23 5.92 -19.66 13.32
N VAL A 24 7.03 -20.26 13.79
CA VAL A 24 8.39 -19.83 13.44
C VAL A 24 8.63 -19.96 11.94
N PHE A 25 8.21 -21.08 11.34
CA PHE A 25 8.33 -21.30 9.90
C PHE A 25 7.53 -20.27 9.09
N ALA A 26 6.29 -19.97 9.50
CA ALA A 26 5.49 -18.93 8.87
C ALA A 26 6.15 -17.55 8.97
N VAL A 27 6.71 -17.19 10.13
CA VAL A 27 7.45 -15.92 10.31
C VAL A 27 8.68 -15.86 9.39
N LEU A 28 9.44 -16.96 9.29
CA LEU A 28 10.59 -17.03 8.39
C LEU A 28 10.19 -16.87 6.92
N LEU A 29 9.09 -17.51 6.51
CA LEU A 29 8.57 -17.37 5.15
C LEU A 29 8.16 -15.92 4.84
N VAL A 30 7.50 -15.24 5.78
CA VAL A 30 7.13 -13.82 5.64
C VAL A 30 8.36 -12.94 5.54
N TYR A 31 9.41 -13.19 6.34
CA TYR A 31 10.62 -12.38 6.32
C TYR A 31 11.50 -12.63 5.08
N SER A 32 11.42 -13.82 4.48
CA SER A 32 12.25 -14.21 3.35
C SER A 32 11.76 -13.70 1.99
N ASP A 33 10.54 -13.15 1.91
CA ASP A 33 9.87 -12.73 0.67
C ASP A 33 9.80 -13.80 -0.44
N VAL A 34 10.13 -15.06 -0.14
CA VAL A 34 10.14 -16.19 -1.10
C VAL A 34 8.76 -16.41 -1.74
N LEU A 35 7.70 -16.04 -1.04
CA LEU A 35 6.32 -16.17 -1.51
C LEU A 35 5.81 -14.97 -2.32
N TRP A 36 6.62 -13.93 -2.55
CA TRP A 36 6.19 -12.73 -3.29
C TRP A 36 5.57 -13.05 -4.65
N ARG A 37 6.16 -13.99 -5.39
CA ARG A 37 5.69 -14.41 -6.71
C ARG A 37 4.35 -15.14 -6.65
N TRP A 38 4.12 -15.93 -5.61
CA TRP A 38 2.85 -16.59 -5.36
C TRP A 38 1.78 -15.60 -4.91
N ASN A 39 2.15 -14.62 -4.07
CA ASN A 39 1.27 -13.55 -3.66
C ASN A 39 0.75 -12.75 -4.87
N GLY A 40 1.62 -12.43 -5.83
CA GLY A 40 1.21 -11.76 -7.08
C GLY A 40 0.20 -12.58 -7.89
N LEU A 41 0.45 -13.88 -8.10
CA LEU A 41 -0.46 -14.75 -8.83
C LEU A 41 -1.83 -14.89 -8.15
N LEU A 42 -1.84 -15.04 -6.82
CA LEU A 42 -3.06 -15.10 -6.04
C LEU A 42 -3.81 -13.76 -6.08
N TYR A 43 -3.08 -12.65 -6.02
CA TYR A 43 -3.64 -11.30 -6.11
C TYR A 43 -4.30 -11.05 -7.47
N ASP A 44 -3.63 -11.40 -8.57
CA ASP A 44 -4.17 -11.26 -9.92
C ASP A 44 -5.40 -12.14 -10.15
N TRP A 45 -5.38 -13.37 -9.63
CA TRP A 45 -6.56 -14.25 -9.70
C TRP A 45 -7.71 -13.66 -8.88
N ASN A 46 -7.44 -13.22 -7.65
CA ASN A 46 -8.44 -12.57 -6.81
C ASN A 46 -9.03 -11.34 -7.53
N LEU A 47 -8.20 -10.45 -8.10
CA LEU A 47 -8.65 -9.29 -8.87
C LEU A 47 -9.60 -9.66 -10.01
N ARG A 48 -9.33 -10.75 -10.74
CA ARG A 48 -10.24 -11.23 -11.79
C ARG A 48 -11.59 -11.69 -11.24
N TYR A 49 -11.60 -12.28 -10.05
CA TYR A 49 -12.84 -12.69 -9.39
C TYR A 49 -13.65 -11.50 -8.86
N TRP A 50 -12.97 -10.45 -8.37
CA TRP A 50 -13.61 -9.22 -7.88
C TRP A 50 -13.90 -8.20 -8.99
N TRP A 51 -13.62 -8.54 -10.26
CA TRP A 51 -13.90 -7.65 -11.38
C TRP A 51 -15.39 -7.33 -11.47
N ARG A 52 -15.71 -6.04 -11.54
CA ARG A 52 -17.07 -5.53 -11.77
C ARG A 52 -17.04 -4.62 -12.99
N SER A 53 -18.12 -4.65 -13.78
CA SER A 53 -18.27 -3.68 -14.87
C SER A 53 -18.27 -2.27 -14.28
N PRO A 54 -17.52 -1.32 -14.86
CA PRO A 54 -17.56 0.06 -14.41
C PRO A 54 -19.00 0.61 -14.57
N PRO A 55 -19.51 1.38 -13.60
CA PRO A 55 -20.80 2.04 -13.73
C PRO A 55 -20.78 3.08 -14.87
N GLU A 56 -21.88 3.19 -15.63
CA GLU A 56 -22.00 4.16 -16.73
C GLU A 56 -22.20 5.61 -16.23
N ASP A 57 -22.55 5.77 -14.96
CA ASP A 57 -22.87 7.06 -14.32
C ASP A 57 -21.70 7.68 -13.54
N VAL A 58 -20.52 7.08 -13.60
CA VAL A 58 -19.30 7.57 -12.95
C VAL A 58 -18.37 8.20 -13.98
N VAL A 59 -18.04 9.48 -13.76
CA VAL A 59 -17.10 10.23 -14.59
C VAL A 59 -15.84 10.53 -13.78
N ILE A 60 -14.68 10.18 -14.34
CA ILE A 60 -13.37 10.49 -13.76
C ILE A 60 -12.84 11.77 -14.40
N VAL A 61 -12.59 12.79 -13.58
CA VAL A 61 -11.95 14.03 -14.01
C VAL A 61 -10.48 13.96 -13.61
N ALA A 62 -9.61 13.62 -14.56
CA ALA A 62 -8.18 13.52 -14.33
C ALA A 62 -7.50 14.90 -14.43
N ILE A 63 -6.40 15.07 -13.68
CA ILE A 63 -5.52 16.24 -13.79
C ILE A 63 -4.29 15.80 -14.57
N ASP A 64 -4.31 16.05 -15.88
CA ASP A 64 -3.22 15.72 -16.79
C ASP A 64 -2.29 16.91 -17.01
N GLU A 65 -1.18 16.66 -17.72
CA GLU A 65 -0.20 17.69 -18.11
C GLU A 65 -0.85 18.86 -18.84
N TYR A 66 -1.81 18.60 -19.73
CA TYR A 66 -2.58 19.65 -20.42
C TYR A 66 -3.29 20.59 -19.44
N SER A 67 -3.90 20.04 -18.37
CA SER A 67 -4.57 20.84 -17.34
C SER A 67 -3.57 21.68 -16.54
N LEU A 68 -2.38 21.14 -16.28
CA LEU A 68 -1.31 21.86 -15.58
C LEU A 68 -0.73 23.00 -16.44
N ASP A 69 -0.63 22.81 -17.75
CA ASP A 69 -0.18 23.87 -18.66
C ASP A 69 -1.19 25.02 -18.75
N GLN A 70 -2.50 24.73 -18.67
CA GLN A 70 -3.56 25.74 -18.76
C GLN A 70 -3.81 26.48 -17.44
N ILE A 71 -3.81 25.76 -16.31
CA ILE A 71 -4.20 26.31 -14.99
C ILE A 71 -2.96 26.73 -14.19
N GLY A 72 -1.82 26.09 -14.45
CA GLY A 72 -0.55 26.30 -13.77
C GLY A 72 -0.10 25.09 -12.96
N ARG A 73 1.07 25.24 -12.34
CA ARG A 73 1.74 24.15 -11.61
C ARG A 73 0.98 23.73 -10.35
N TRP A 74 0.86 22.43 -10.15
CA TRP A 74 0.39 21.82 -8.90
C TRP A 74 1.36 22.09 -7.72
N PRO A 75 0.91 22.21 -6.46
CA PRO A 75 -0.47 22.14 -5.95
C PRO A 75 -1.25 23.44 -6.12
N TRP A 76 -2.47 23.33 -6.67
CA TRP A 76 -3.33 24.48 -6.90
C TRP A 76 -3.93 25.05 -5.59
N PRO A 77 -4.32 26.33 -5.57
CA PRO A 77 -5.09 26.91 -4.47
C PRO A 77 -6.44 26.19 -4.28
N ARG A 78 -6.98 26.18 -3.06
CA ARG A 78 -8.33 25.63 -2.77
C ARG A 78 -9.45 26.34 -3.56
N GLN A 79 -9.23 27.59 -3.95
CA GLN A 79 -10.18 28.34 -4.77
C GLN A 79 -10.36 27.71 -6.16
N THR A 80 -9.28 27.23 -6.77
CA THR A 80 -9.33 26.53 -8.06
C THR A 80 -10.13 25.23 -7.95
N HIS A 81 -9.91 24.47 -6.87
CA HIS A 81 -10.66 23.25 -6.61
C HIS A 81 -12.15 23.52 -6.38
N ALA A 82 -12.50 24.58 -5.64
CA ALA A 82 -13.89 24.99 -5.44
C ALA A 82 -14.59 25.31 -6.76
N ALA A 83 -13.93 26.07 -7.65
CA ALA A 83 -14.50 26.38 -8.97
C ALA A 83 -14.77 25.14 -9.83
N VAL A 84 -13.94 24.10 -9.72
CA VAL A 84 -14.18 22.81 -10.40
C VAL A 84 -15.39 22.09 -9.80
N VAL A 85 -15.46 22.01 -8.47
CA VAL A 85 -16.60 21.40 -7.75
C VAL A 85 -17.91 22.11 -8.07
N ASP A 86 -17.91 23.45 -8.10
CA ASP A 86 -19.09 24.24 -8.43
C ASP A 86 -19.58 23.92 -9.85
N ARG A 87 -18.67 23.86 -10.83
CA ARG A 87 -19.01 23.49 -12.20
C ARG A 87 -19.60 22.08 -12.28
N LEU A 88 -18.99 21.10 -11.63
CA LEU A 88 -19.51 19.73 -11.62
C LEU A 88 -20.91 19.66 -10.97
N THR A 89 -21.13 20.44 -9.92
CA THR A 89 -22.44 20.56 -9.28
C THR A 89 -23.47 21.16 -10.23
N THR A 90 -23.12 22.20 -11.00
CA THR A 90 -24.04 22.79 -12.00
C THR A 90 -24.42 21.86 -13.14
N VAL A 91 -23.55 20.92 -13.50
CA VAL A 91 -23.81 19.91 -14.55
C VAL A 91 -24.65 18.73 -14.02
N GLY A 92 -24.98 18.72 -12.73
CA GLY A 92 -25.89 17.74 -12.11
C GLY A 92 -25.18 16.55 -11.46
N ALA A 93 -23.91 16.69 -11.08
CA ALA A 93 -23.23 15.66 -10.30
C ALA A 93 -23.94 15.42 -8.96
N LYS A 94 -24.37 14.18 -8.70
CA LYS A 94 -25.08 13.80 -7.46
C LYS A 94 -24.13 13.66 -6.26
N ALA A 95 -22.90 13.24 -6.51
CA ALA A 95 -21.84 13.08 -5.52
C ALA A 95 -20.50 13.38 -6.19
N ILE A 96 -19.58 14.01 -5.44
CA ILE A 96 -18.26 14.39 -5.92
C ILE A 96 -17.23 13.87 -4.92
N ALA A 97 -16.32 13.03 -5.39
CA ALA A 97 -15.19 12.53 -4.61
C ALA A 97 -13.90 13.22 -5.08
N LEU A 98 -13.11 13.71 -4.13
CA LEU A 98 -11.83 14.34 -4.40
C LEU A 98 -10.70 13.40 -3.96
N ASP A 99 -10.05 12.77 -4.93
CA ASP A 99 -8.85 11.96 -4.70
C ASP A 99 -7.59 12.81 -4.91
N ILE A 100 -7.45 13.85 -4.09
CA ILE A 100 -6.32 14.77 -4.14
C ILE A 100 -5.89 15.15 -2.72
N ILE A 101 -4.59 15.34 -2.55
CA ILE A 101 -4.04 15.88 -1.31
C ILE A 101 -4.31 17.39 -1.29
N LEU A 102 -4.96 17.87 -0.24
CA LEU A 102 -5.23 19.29 -0.02
C LEU A 102 -4.24 19.89 1.00
N PRO A 103 -3.02 20.28 0.58
CA PRO A 103 -2.05 20.84 1.51
C PRO A 103 -2.58 22.14 2.12
N ASN A 104 -2.28 22.36 3.40
CA ASN A 104 -2.53 23.67 4.01
C ASN A 104 -1.52 24.69 3.46
N ARG A 105 -1.86 25.98 3.46
CA ARG A 105 -0.94 27.02 2.96
C ARG A 105 0.37 26.96 3.76
N ALA A 106 1.48 26.84 3.02
CA ALA A 106 2.87 26.63 3.46
C ALA A 106 3.28 25.18 3.75
N GLN A 107 3.58 24.40 2.70
CA GLN A 107 4.69 23.46 2.77
C GLN A 107 5.99 24.21 2.42
N LEU A 108 6.39 25.08 3.34
CA LEU A 108 7.80 25.38 3.57
C LEU A 108 8.26 24.42 4.67
N ILE A 109 8.35 23.12 4.37
CA ILE A 109 9.02 22.18 5.29
C ILE A 109 10.23 21.53 4.58
N PRO A 110 11.28 22.31 4.29
CA PRO A 110 12.56 21.78 3.82
C PRO A 110 13.39 21.16 4.96
N VAL A 111 12.76 20.64 6.03
CA VAL A 111 13.45 19.99 7.17
C VAL A 111 12.98 18.55 7.38
N LEU A 112 11.68 18.28 7.22
CA LEU A 112 11.16 16.91 7.25
C LEU A 112 11.56 16.14 5.99
N MET A 113 11.47 16.73 4.78
CA MET A 113 11.69 15.99 3.53
C MET A 113 13.10 15.37 3.41
N ASN A 114 14.10 16.05 3.95
CA ASN A 114 15.53 15.70 3.98
C ASN A 114 15.82 14.61 5.02
N ALA A 115 15.09 14.59 6.14
CA ALA A 115 15.15 13.49 7.11
C ALA A 115 14.47 12.22 6.55
N TRP A 116 13.29 12.37 5.93
CA TRP A 116 12.57 11.28 5.28
C TRP A 116 13.35 10.68 4.11
N HIS A 117 14.02 11.51 3.29
CA HIS A 117 14.85 11.02 2.17
C HIS A 117 16.08 10.22 2.64
N LYS A 118 16.71 10.61 3.77
CA LYS A 118 17.79 9.82 4.39
C LYS A 118 17.28 8.47 4.91
N LEU A 119 16.08 8.44 5.49
CA LEU A 119 15.49 7.23 6.04
C LEU A 119 15.07 6.26 4.93
N PHE A 120 14.44 6.76 3.86
CA PHE A 120 14.07 5.96 2.68
C PHE A 120 15.28 5.39 1.95
N LYS A 121 16.34 6.19 1.75
CA LYS A 121 17.59 5.69 1.14
C LYS A 121 18.26 4.58 1.95
N THR A 122 18.19 4.65 3.28
CA THR A 122 18.76 3.60 4.14
C THR A 122 17.97 2.29 4.00
N VAL A 123 16.65 2.37 3.87
CA VAL A 123 15.78 1.21 3.64
C VAL A 123 15.99 0.63 2.23
N ASP A 124 16.07 1.47 1.19
CA ASP A 124 16.35 1.03 -0.18
C ASP A 124 17.76 0.43 -0.34
N GLU A 125 18.78 0.95 0.35
CA GLU A 125 20.14 0.37 0.32
C GLU A 125 20.23 -1.00 1.01
N LEU A 126 19.39 -1.25 2.03
CA LEU A 126 19.27 -2.57 2.66
C LEU A 126 18.53 -3.54 1.74
N PHE A 127 17.47 -3.08 1.07
CA PHE A 127 16.71 -3.88 0.12
C PHE A 127 17.52 -4.24 -1.13
N CYS A 128 18.32 -3.30 -1.66
CA CYS A 128 19.18 -3.50 -2.82
C CYS A 128 20.34 -4.47 -2.52
N ARG A 129 20.91 -4.44 -1.30
CA ARG A 129 21.89 -5.44 -0.83
C ARG A 129 21.29 -6.84 -0.71
N TYR A 130 20.03 -6.93 -0.28
CA TYR A 130 19.30 -8.20 -0.18
C TYR A 130 18.95 -8.78 -1.57
N CYS A 131 18.53 -7.93 -2.53
CA CYS A 131 18.29 -8.36 -3.90
C CYS A 131 19.58 -8.78 -4.63
N LEU A 132 20.70 -8.08 -4.43
CA LEU A 132 21.98 -8.40 -5.08
C LEU A 132 22.66 -9.65 -4.49
N SER A 133 22.44 -9.99 -3.21
CA SER A 133 23.03 -11.22 -2.63
C SER A 133 22.34 -12.51 -3.10
N ASN A 134 21.08 -12.42 -3.56
CA ASN A 134 20.28 -13.56 -4.02
C ASN A 134 20.07 -13.58 -5.55
N ALA A 135 20.63 -12.63 -6.28
CA ALA A 135 20.64 -12.62 -7.74
C ALA A 135 21.74 -13.56 -8.29
N THR A 136 21.63 -14.86 -8.05
CA THR A 136 22.33 -15.87 -8.84
C THR A 136 21.69 -15.95 -10.22
N LEU A 137 22.29 -15.18 -11.14
CA LEU A 137 22.33 -15.35 -12.60
C LEU A 137 21.62 -16.59 -13.16
N THR A 138 20.52 -16.37 -13.89
CA THR A 138 20.12 -17.22 -15.02
C THR A 138 19.58 -16.34 -16.16
N VAL A 139 20.51 -15.77 -16.92
CA VAL A 139 20.23 -15.26 -18.27
C VAL A 139 20.46 -16.40 -19.24
N ARG A 140 19.41 -16.81 -19.94
CA ARG A 140 19.49 -17.49 -21.22
C ARG A 140 18.36 -17.00 -22.11
#